data_AF-A0AAD8GWB1-F1
#
_entry.id   AF-A0AAD8GWB1-F1
#
_cell.length_a   1.000
_cell.length_b   1.000
_cell.length_c   1.000
_cell.angle_alpha   90.00
_cell.angle_beta   90.00
_cell.angle_gamma   90.00
#
_symmetry.space_group_name_H-M   'P 1'
#
loop_
_entity.id
_entity.type
_entity.pdbx_description
1 polymer ?
#
loop_
_entity_poly.entity_id
_entity_poly.type
_entity_poly.pdbx_seq_one_letter_code
_entity_poly.pdbx_strand_id
1 'polypeptide(L)'
;MTELGLKCKVFYEHNCVGEVNIVDVQGTDFKFPNNEIIIHHLSVNSNRCLPHSVAHSIASSSFLCKLESSEQHSELFHLYIDCIKELKTAVVLLGEEEVHLVAMVCKYRNCPCFWCYAVPSGLYSVCLRMLDLRCLWIVLDLDETLLVGNTMRSFKDKIASLRRRMTRETDPVRKSEIFSEMELYEEDQRLLKQYIDRDSVVENGNVYNVQAEVVTMYESQKRILRPVIRLLDRSIVLTRINPEIRDTSVLVRLRPAWEDLRRHLHSKERKRFEVYVCTMAERNYALEMWRLLDPEARLIEPKQISTRVVCVKSVSRKSLHSVFQDQKFHSEMAMVIDDRLKVWEDVDQPRVQVVPAFSPYRAPQAETENAVPVLCVARNVACNVRGCFFKEFDENLSRRVSGLFYEDEVKNLPSPPDVRTYLMPEGGWLVDGQGCDLSGADSQHTHKNSLGQSTVGAVSVGLSLHVMESKSREARERFESDQQNLLEGSHPSGTGNQSYRGSRNFEGGKEELLRPSMYVEKLQEIGKRCHLEVEYKFSVGTGDNLQFSAEVFFGCEKVGCGRGKTEKDAQQKAAGDALQKLGNKCVSYVSSHPEAINLD
;
A
#
# COMPACT_ATOMS: atom_id res chain seq x y z
N MET A 1 36.71 -38.55 11.00
CA MET A 1 36.53 -39.35 9.77
C MET A 1 35.91 -38.44 8.74
N THR A 2 36.59 -38.30 7.61
CA THR A 2 36.33 -37.37 6.50
C THR A 2 35.06 -37.73 5.75
N GLU A 3 34.02 -36.89 5.85
CA GLU A 3 32.98 -36.84 4.81
C GLU A 3 33.62 -36.20 3.58
N LEU A 4 33.89 -36.99 2.54
CA LEU A 4 34.27 -36.46 1.24
C LEU A 4 33.02 -35.74 0.67
N GLY A 5 32.97 -34.43 0.85
CA GLY A 5 32.01 -33.59 0.12
C GLY A 5 32.16 -33.83 -1.39
N LEU A 6 31.03 -33.84 -2.09
CA LEU A 6 31.00 -34.05 -3.54
C LEU A 6 31.69 -32.84 -4.19
N LYS A 7 32.80 -33.09 -4.88
CA LYS A 7 33.56 -32.06 -5.58
C LYS A 7 32.90 -31.71 -6.90
N CYS A 8 32.73 -30.41 -7.16
CA CYS A 8 32.24 -29.88 -8.41
C CYS A 8 33.22 -28.90 -9.04
N LYS A 9 33.37 -29.00 -10.37
CA LYS A 9 34.12 -28.03 -11.16
C LYS A 9 33.22 -26.83 -11.46
N VAL A 10 33.76 -25.63 -11.33
CA VAL A 10 33.05 -24.39 -11.63
C VAL A 10 33.55 -23.83 -12.95
N PHE A 11 32.64 -23.54 -13.86
CA PHE A 11 32.91 -22.94 -15.16
C PHE A 11 32.25 -21.57 -15.27
N TYR A 12 32.98 -20.59 -15.80
CA TYR A 12 32.46 -19.26 -16.13
C TYR A 12 33.11 -18.82 -17.45
N GLU A 13 32.31 -18.29 -18.39
CA GLU A 13 32.76 -17.89 -19.74
C GLU A 13 33.55 -18.99 -20.48
N HIS A 14 33.10 -20.25 -20.35
CA HIS A 14 33.74 -21.46 -20.90
C HIS A 14 35.11 -21.84 -20.29
N ASN A 15 35.60 -21.12 -19.29
CA ASN A 15 36.83 -21.44 -18.57
C ASN A 15 36.51 -22.12 -17.24
N CYS A 16 37.31 -23.12 -16.87
CA CYS A 16 37.26 -23.72 -15.53
C CYS A 16 37.92 -22.76 -14.54
N VAL A 17 37.12 -22.13 -13.69
CA VAL A 17 37.59 -21.07 -12.77
C VAL A 17 38.00 -21.59 -11.39
N GLY A 18 37.64 -22.82 -11.04
CA GLY A 18 38.06 -23.49 -9.80
C GLY A 18 37.23 -24.71 -9.44
N GLU A 19 37.49 -25.30 -8.27
CA GLU A 19 36.71 -26.39 -7.69
C GLU A 19 36.03 -25.96 -6.37
N VAL A 20 34.82 -26.47 -6.13
CA VAL A 20 34.09 -26.32 -4.86
C VAL A 20 33.65 -27.69 -4.31
N ASN A 21 33.52 -27.78 -3.01
CA ASN A 21 32.82 -28.88 -2.34
C ASN A 21 31.37 -28.46 -2.09
N ILE A 22 30.43 -29.36 -2.41
CA ILE A 22 29.04 -29.21 -1.98
C ILE A 22 28.95 -29.69 -0.53
N VAL A 23 28.46 -28.80 0.33
CA VAL A 23 28.09 -29.12 1.70
C VAL A 23 26.57 -29.29 1.73
N ASP A 24 26.15 -30.55 1.84
CA ASP A 24 24.74 -30.91 1.92
C ASP A 24 24.12 -30.29 3.18
N VAL A 25 22.89 -29.80 3.02
CA VAL A 25 22.09 -29.29 4.13
C VAL A 25 20.97 -30.29 4.40
N GLN A 26 20.70 -30.56 5.68
CA GLN A 26 19.73 -31.58 6.06
C GLN A 26 18.38 -31.36 5.37
N GLY A 27 17.95 -32.34 4.58
CA GLY A 27 16.65 -32.33 3.89
C GLY A 27 16.71 -31.99 2.40
N THR A 28 17.88 -31.73 1.80
CA THR A 28 18.03 -31.52 0.35
C THR A 28 18.94 -32.58 -0.29
N ASP A 29 18.43 -33.31 -1.30
CA ASP A 29 19.21 -34.25 -2.13
C ASP A 29 19.70 -33.59 -3.44
N PHE A 30 19.86 -32.26 -3.44
CA PHE A 30 20.16 -31.49 -4.63
C PHE A 30 21.59 -31.73 -5.14
N LYS A 31 21.74 -31.96 -6.45
CA LYS A 31 23.05 -32.10 -7.10
C LYS A 31 23.08 -31.34 -8.42
N PHE A 32 24.19 -30.67 -8.68
CA PHE A 32 24.42 -30.07 -9.99
C PHE A 32 24.63 -31.16 -11.07
N PRO A 33 24.10 -30.98 -12.28
CA PRO A 33 24.29 -31.93 -13.38
C PRO A 33 25.78 -32.19 -13.66
N ASN A 34 26.15 -33.46 -13.88
CA ASN A 34 27.51 -33.90 -14.16
C ASN A 34 28.57 -33.52 -13.10
N ASN A 35 28.17 -33.08 -11.91
CA ASN A 35 29.05 -32.47 -10.91
C ASN A 35 29.78 -31.21 -11.46
N GLU A 36 29.11 -30.45 -12.33
CA GLU A 36 29.64 -29.22 -12.91
C GLU A 36 28.70 -28.05 -12.60
N ILE A 37 29.28 -26.93 -12.18
CA ILE A 37 28.57 -25.67 -11.94
C ILE A 37 28.90 -24.75 -13.11
N ILE A 38 27.96 -24.60 -14.03
CA ILE A 38 28.11 -23.73 -15.20
C ILE A 38 27.47 -22.38 -14.89
N ILE A 39 28.28 -21.39 -14.54
CA ILE A 39 27.83 -20.02 -14.33
C ILE A 39 27.58 -19.40 -15.70
N HIS A 40 26.32 -19.07 -15.96
CA HIS A 40 25.88 -18.53 -17.25
C HIS A 40 26.07 -17.02 -17.31
N HIS A 41 25.82 -16.32 -16.20
CA HIS A 41 25.98 -14.88 -16.09
C HIS A 41 26.05 -14.44 -14.62
N LEU A 42 26.42 -13.19 -14.38
CA LEU A 42 26.25 -12.54 -13.09
C LEU A 42 24.92 -11.78 -13.06
N SER A 43 24.25 -11.76 -11.91
CA SER A 43 23.02 -10.99 -11.76
C SER A 43 23.26 -9.48 -11.93
N VAL A 44 22.18 -8.73 -12.19
CA VAL A 44 22.23 -7.26 -12.13
C VAL A 44 22.66 -6.80 -10.73
N ASN A 45 23.39 -5.69 -10.65
CA ASN A 45 23.83 -5.12 -9.39
C ASN A 45 22.65 -4.50 -8.64
N SER A 46 22.63 -4.67 -7.32
CA SER A 46 21.71 -3.93 -6.46
C SER A 46 22.27 -2.55 -6.11
N ASN A 47 21.39 -1.55 -6.02
CA ASN A 47 21.76 -0.23 -5.50
C ASN A 47 21.64 -0.15 -3.96
N ARG A 48 21.02 -1.13 -3.31
CA ARG A 48 20.67 -1.04 -1.89
C ARG A 48 20.56 -2.38 -1.16
N CYS A 49 19.98 -3.39 -1.80
CA CYS A 49 19.68 -4.68 -1.20
C CYS A 49 20.87 -5.66 -1.28
N LEU A 50 21.17 -6.32 -0.16
CA LEU A 50 22.14 -7.42 -0.17
C LEU A 50 21.57 -8.59 -0.99
N PRO A 51 22.38 -9.27 -1.82
CA PRO A 51 21.92 -10.39 -2.64
C PRO A 51 21.25 -11.50 -1.83
N HIS A 52 21.75 -11.76 -0.63
CA HIS A 52 21.18 -12.72 0.32
C HIS A 52 19.78 -12.29 0.79
N SER A 53 19.58 -11.01 1.15
CA SER A 53 18.26 -10.50 1.58
C SER A 53 17.21 -10.65 0.47
N VAL A 54 17.61 -10.43 -0.78
CA VAL A 54 16.75 -10.62 -1.97
C VAL A 54 16.42 -12.10 -2.16
N ALA A 55 17.45 -12.95 -2.26
CA ALA A 55 17.28 -14.39 -2.49
C ALA A 55 16.41 -15.03 -1.39
N HIS A 56 16.68 -14.73 -0.13
CA HIS A 56 15.88 -15.27 0.98
C HIS A 56 14.44 -14.76 0.99
N SER A 57 14.21 -13.51 0.57
CA SER A 57 12.85 -12.95 0.47
C SER A 57 11.99 -13.64 -0.58
N ILE A 58 12.58 -14.16 -1.65
CA ILE A 58 11.85 -14.78 -2.78
C ILE A 58 11.92 -16.31 -2.79
N ALA A 59 12.86 -16.90 -2.05
CA ALA A 59 13.17 -18.34 -2.09
C ALA A 59 13.43 -18.93 -0.69
N SER A 60 12.77 -18.42 0.35
CA SER A 60 12.97 -18.91 1.72
C SER A 60 12.77 -20.42 1.89
N SER A 61 11.90 -21.04 1.09
CA SER A 61 11.66 -22.49 1.04
C SER A 61 12.47 -23.24 -0.02
N SER A 62 13.30 -22.55 -0.81
CA SER A 62 14.06 -23.10 -1.96
C SER A 62 15.57 -22.90 -1.81
N PHE A 63 16.05 -22.94 -0.57
CA PHE A 63 17.47 -23.05 -0.26
C PHE A 63 17.97 -24.46 -0.62
N LEU A 64 19.01 -24.56 -1.43
CA LEU A 64 19.48 -25.84 -1.97
C LEU A 64 20.65 -26.43 -1.20
N CYS A 65 21.76 -25.71 -1.13
CA CYS A 65 23.02 -26.20 -0.57
C CYS A 65 23.99 -25.06 -0.26
N LYS A 66 25.10 -25.41 0.41
CA LYS A 66 26.25 -24.54 0.61
C LYS A 66 27.42 -25.00 -0.25
N LEU A 67 28.23 -24.07 -0.74
CA LEU A 67 29.44 -24.36 -1.51
C LEU A 67 30.64 -23.73 -0.81
N GLU A 68 31.75 -24.46 -0.73
CA GLU A 68 33.02 -23.94 -0.24
C GLU A 68 34.20 -24.43 -1.09
N SER A 69 35.20 -23.56 -1.26
CA SER A 69 36.49 -23.94 -1.82
C SER A 69 37.61 -23.60 -0.86
N SER A 70 38.68 -24.39 -0.85
CA SER A 70 39.92 -24.06 -0.14
C SER A 70 40.90 -23.26 -1.00
N GLU A 71 40.58 -23.01 -2.27
CA GLU A 71 41.47 -22.32 -3.20
C GLU A 71 41.52 -20.82 -2.90
N GLN A 72 42.70 -20.33 -2.56
CA GLN A 72 43.00 -18.91 -2.40
C GLN A 72 43.75 -18.43 -3.64
N HIS A 73 43.35 -17.27 -4.19
CA HIS A 73 43.94 -16.67 -5.40
C HIS A 73 43.60 -17.36 -6.75
N SER A 74 42.53 -18.16 -6.82
CA SER A 74 42.00 -18.68 -8.10
C SER A 74 41.08 -17.66 -8.80
N GLU A 75 40.74 -17.91 -10.07
CA GLU A 75 39.73 -17.12 -10.78
C GLU A 75 38.37 -17.17 -10.07
N LEU A 76 38.03 -18.31 -9.47
CA LEU A 76 36.85 -18.46 -8.60
C LEU A 76 36.92 -17.52 -7.37
N PHE A 77 38.10 -17.33 -6.80
CA PHE A 77 38.29 -16.37 -5.70
C PHE A 77 38.06 -14.92 -6.17
N HIS A 78 38.51 -14.55 -7.37
CA HIS A 78 38.21 -13.25 -7.95
C HIS A 78 36.70 -13.04 -8.18
N LEU A 79 36.04 -14.02 -8.81
CA LEU A 79 34.58 -14.02 -9.01
C LEU A 79 33.81 -13.87 -7.69
N TYR A 80 34.22 -14.59 -6.65
CA TYR A 80 33.64 -14.51 -5.31
C TYR A 80 33.76 -13.10 -4.72
N ILE A 81 34.95 -12.49 -4.82
CA ILE A 81 35.19 -11.12 -4.33
C ILE A 81 34.37 -10.10 -5.12
N ASP A 82 34.26 -10.26 -6.44
CA ASP A 82 33.48 -9.35 -7.29
C ASP A 82 31.98 -9.45 -6.97
N CYS A 83 31.44 -10.66 -6.75
CA CYS A 83 30.06 -10.84 -6.29
C CYS A 83 29.77 -10.09 -4.99
N ILE A 84 30.70 -10.11 -4.02
CA ILE A 84 30.56 -9.37 -2.76
C ILE A 84 30.60 -7.86 -2.99
N LYS A 85 31.62 -7.38 -3.71
CA LYS A 85 31.85 -5.94 -3.91
C LYS A 85 30.74 -5.28 -4.72
N GLU A 86 30.25 -5.98 -5.75
CA GLU A 86 29.25 -5.44 -6.67
C GLU A 86 27.81 -5.79 -6.28
N LEU A 87 27.60 -6.48 -5.15
CA LEU A 87 26.29 -6.97 -4.70
C LEU A 87 25.59 -7.77 -5.81
N LYS A 88 26.31 -8.76 -6.34
CA LYS A 88 25.83 -9.68 -7.38
C LYS A 88 25.83 -11.11 -6.88
N THR A 89 25.15 -11.95 -7.65
CA THR A 89 25.19 -13.40 -7.54
C THR A 89 25.76 -13.98 -8.83
N ALA A 90 26.44 -15.11 -8.73
CA ALA A 90 26.70 -15.94 -9.90
C ALA A 90 25.45 -16.79 -10.20
N VAL A 91 25.00 -16.82 -11.45
CA VAL A 91 23.73 -17.42 -11.85
C VAL A 91 23.96 -18.66 -12.71
N VAL A 92 23.39 -19.78 -12.28
CA VAL A 92 23.37 -21.05 -13.01
C VAL A 92 21.95 -21.30 -13.52
N LEU A 93 21.80 -21.58 -14.81
CA LEU A 93 20.49 -21.92 -15.39
C LEU A 93 20.28 -23.43 -15.34
N LEU A 94 19.19 -23.86 -14.71
CA LEU A 94 18.78 -25.26 -14.62
C LEU A 94 17.33 -25.40 -15.07
N GLY A 95 17.10 -25.69 -16.35
CA GLY A 95 15.76 -25.75 -16.92
C GLY A 95 15.05 -24.39 -16.84
N GLU A 96 13.90 -24.35 -16.16
CA GLU A 96 13.09 -23.13 -15.98
C GLU A 96 13.47 -22.32 -14.73
N GLU A 97 14.52 -22.74 -14.02
CA GLU A 97 14.99 -22.14 -12.77
C GLU A 97 16.39 -21.52 -12.92
N GLU A 98 16.62 -20.47 -12.14
CA GLU A 98 17.90 -19.85 -11.88
C GLU A 98 18.37 -20.26 -10.48
N VAL A 99 19.57 -20.84 -10.39
CA VAL A 99 20.26 -21.04 -9.10
C VAL A 99 21.23 -19.89 -8.89
N HIS A 100 20.94 -19.09 -7.86
CA HIS A 100 21.76 -17.96 -7.46
C HIS A 100 22.76 -18.39 -6.40
N LEU A 101 24.05 -18.32 -6.75
CA LEU A 101 25.17 -18.50 -5.85
C LEU A 101 25.44 -17.16 -5.16
N VAL A 102 24.92 -17.01 -3.95
CA VAL A 102 25.08 -15.83 -3.12
C VAL A 102 26.42 -15.94 -2.38
N ALA A 103 27.37 -15.06 -2.67
CA ALA A 103 28.66 -15.04 -1.99
C ALA A 103 28.48 -14.67 -0.51
N MET A 104 29.06 -15.48 0.38
CA MET A 104 28.94 -15.35 1.84
C MET A 104 30.33 -15.22 2.47
N VAL A 105 30.46 -14.31 3.45
CA VAL A 105 31.71 -14.17 4.20
C VAL A 105 31.86 -15.35 5.16
N CYS A 106 33.01 -16.04 5.11
CA CYS A 106 33.39 -17.09 6.05
C CYS A 106 34.11 -16.48 7.28
N LYS A 107 33.75 -16.91 8.50
CA LYS A 107 34.35 -16.41 9.76
C LYS A 107 35.82 -16.77 9.88
N TYR A 108 36.16 -17.98 9.43
CA TYR A 108 37.43 -18.63 9.77
C TYR A 108 38.47 -18.52 8.67
N ARG A 109 38.05 -18.29 7.43
CA ARG A 109 38.91 -18.33 6.24
C ARG A 109 38.46 -17.30 5.23
N ASN A 110 39.44 -16.73 4.52
CA ASN A 110 39.15 -15.94 3.35
C ASN A 110 39.18 -16.86 2.13
N CYS A 111 38.03 -17.44 1.79
CA CYS A 111 37.90 -18.40 0.70
C CYS A 111 36.52 -18.30 0.03
N PRO A 112 36.36 -18.81 -1.20
CA PRO A 112 35.09 -18.77 -1.91
C PRO A 112 34.04 -19.61 -1.17
N CYS A 113 32.98 -18.94 -0.73
CA CYS A 113 31.88 -19.54 0.01
C CYS A 113 30.55 -19.01 -0.53
N PHE A 114 29.62 -19.91 -0.87
CA PHE A 114 28.33 -19.53 -1.45
C PHE A 114 27.17 -20.25 -0.79
N TRP A 115 26.05 -19.55 -0.70
CA TRP A 115 24.74 -20.15 -0.42
C TRP A 115 23.93 -20.18 -1.71
N CYS A 116 23.28 -21.31 -1.99
CA CYS A 116 22.57 -21.53 -3.25
C CYS A 116 21.05 -21.48 -3.05
N TYR A 117 20.38 -20.61 -3.81
CA TYR A 117 18.93 -20.48 -3.83
C TYR A 117 18.39 -20.76 -5.23
N ALA A 118 17.37 -21.61 -5.34
CA ALA A 118 16.62 -21.77 -6.58
C ALA A 118 15.47 -20.77 -6.65
N VAL A 119 15.29 -20.14 -7.81
CA VAL A 119 14.14 -19.29 -8.13
C VAL A 119 13.69 -19.55 -9.56
N PRO A 120 12.40 -19.34 -9.90
CA PRO A 120 11.97 -19.30 -11.30
C PRO A 120 12.79 -18.27 -12.10
N SER A 121 13.21 -18.64 -13.31
CA SER A 121 14.08 -17.76 -14.12
C SER A 121 13.47 -16.37 -14.31
N GLY A 122 14.30 -15.34 -14.12
CA GLY A 122 13.94 -13.91 -14.22
C GLY A 122 13.29 -13.32 -12.96
N LEU A 123 12.85 -14.13 -12.00
CA LEU A 123 12.16 -13.63 -10.80
C LEU A 123 13.08 -12.80 -9.91
N TYR A 124 14.33 -13.20 -9.74
CA TYR A 124 15.31 -12.47 -8.94
C TYR A 124 15.48 -11.04 -9.44
N SER A 125 15.69 -10.85 -10.74
CA SER A 125 15.88 -9.53 -11.35
C SER A 125 14.66 -8.62 -11.13
N VAL A 126 13.46 -9.16 -11.31
CA VAL A 126 12.22 -8.40 -11.12
C VAL A 126 12.03 -8.01 -9.66
N CYS A 127 12.19 -8.95 -8.71
CA CYS A 127 12.03 -8.66 -7.29
C CYS A 127 13.12 -7.73 -6.75
N LEU A 128 14.38 -7.89 -7.19
CA LEU A 128 15.46 -6.97 -6.86
C LEU A 128 15.09 -5.53 -7.24
N ARG A 129 14.60 -5.31 -8.46
CA ARG A 129 14.12 -3.98 -8.88
C ARG A 129 13.03 -3.44 -7.97
N MET A 130 12.05 -4.27 -7.59
CA MET A 130 10.94 -3.86 -6.74
C MET A 130 11.41 -3.50 -5.31
N LEU A 131 12.32 -4.29 -4.74
CA LEU A 131 12.91 -4.06 -3.42
C LEU A 131 13.81 -2.81 -3.40
N ASP A 132 14.62 -2.59 -4.43
CA ASP A 132 15.46 -1.40 -4.57
C ASP A 132 14.61 -0.13 -4.66
N LEU A 133 13.55 -0.15 -5.47
CA LEU A 133 12.65 0.99 -5.68
C LEU A 133 11.69 1.24 -4.51
N ARG A 134 11.53 0.28 -3.59
CA ARG A 134 10.46 0.27 -2.59
C ARG A 134 9.08 0.34 -3.21
N CYS A 135 8.92 -0.49 -4.21
CA CYS A 135 7.72 -0.66 -4.99
C CYS A 135 7.09 -2.03 -4.67
N LEU A 136 5.76 -2.07 -4.55
CA LEU A 136 4.98 -3.30 -4.46
C LEU A 136 4.03 -3.40 -5.65
N TRP A 137 3.45 -4.56 -5.89
CA TRP A 137 2.38 -4.68 -6.89
C TRP A 137 1.03 -4.33 -6.28
N ILE A 138 0.19 -3.64 -7.05
CA ILE A 138 -1.22 -3.43 -6.69
C ILE A 138 -2.13 -3.79 -7.86
N VAL A 139 -3.15 -4.58 -7.59
CA VAL A 139 -4.20 -4.92 -8.55
C VAL A 139 -5.49 -4.21 -8.14
N LEU A 140 -6.09 -3.48 -9.07
CA LEU A 140 -7.33 -2.75 -8.85
C LEU A 140 -8.48 -3.40 -9.63
N ASP A 141 -9.61 -3.60 -8.99
CA ASP A 141 -10.88 -3.78 -9.71
C ASP A 141 -11.43 -2.44 -10.22
N LEU A 142 -12.37 -2.48 -11.18
CA LEU A 142 -12.95 -1.28 -11.79
C LEU A 142 -14.38 -0.99 -11.31
N ASP A 143 -15.34 -1.79 -11.80
CA ASP A 143 -16.77 -1.53 -11.61
C ASP A 143 -17.20 -1.83 -10.19
N GLU A 144 -17.97 -0.92 -9.59
CA GLU A 144 -18.38 -0.99 -8.19
C GLU A 144 -17.20 -0.90 -7.20
N THR A 145 -15.95 -0.78 -7.67
CA THR A 145 -14.76 -0.49 -6.85
C THR A 145 -14.30 0.96 -7.00
N LEU A 146 -13.93 1.36 -8.22
CA LEU A 146 -13.39 2.68 -8.56
C LEU A 146 -14.39 3.58 -9.31
N LEU A 147 -15.36 2.98 -9.99
CA LEU A 147 -16.35 3.69 -10.80
C LEU A 147 -17.61 2.86 -11.02
N VAL A 148 -18.66 3.51 -11.53
CA VAL A 148 -19.84 2.83 -12.07
C VAL A 148 -20.17 3.44 -13.43
N GLY A 149 -20.20 2.61 -14.47
CA GLY A 149 -20.65 2.99 -15.81
C GLY A 149 -22.09 2.57 -16.08
N ASN A 150 -22.84 3.42 -16.79
CA ASN A 150 -24.18 3.11 -17.27
C ASN A 150 -24.37 3.49 -18.75
N THR A 151 -24.90 2.56 -19.53
CA THR A 151 -25.39 2.80 -20.89
C THR A 151 -26.85 3.24 -20.85
N MET A 152 -27.36 3.75 -21.97
CA MET A 152 -28.79 4.07 -22.10
C MET A 152 -29.67 2.85 -21.80
N ARG A 153 -29.25 1.63 -22.19
CA ARG A 153 -29.94 0.38 -21.87
C ARG A 153 -29.90 0.11 -20.37
N SER A 154 -28.73 0.14 -19.73
CA SER A 154 -28.63 -0.17 -18.29
C SER A 154 -29.41 0.82 -17.43
N PHE A 155 -29.48 2.11 -17.79
CA PHE A 155 -30.37 3.07 -17.14
C PHE A 155 -31.84 2.66 -17.25
N LYS A 156 -32.32 2.34 -18.46
CA LYS A 156 -33.72 1.91 -18.68
C LYS A 156 -34.05 0.68 -17.85
N ASP A 157 -33.16 -0.31 -17.83
CA ASP A 157 -33.35 -1.57 -17.10
C ASP A 157 -33.40 -1.35 -15.59
N LYS A 158 -32.48 -0.52 -15.04
CA LYS A 158 -32.43 -0.17 -13.61
C LYS A 158 -33.67 0.62 -13.18
N ILE A 159 -34.06 1.65 -13.94
CA ILE A 159 -35.28 2.44 -13.67
C ILE A 159 -36.52 1.55 -13.73
N ALA A 160 -36.65 0.68 -14.73
CA ALA A 160 -37.78 -0.26 -14.83
C ALA A 160 -37.81 -1.28 -13.68
N SER A 161 -36.63 -1.71 -13.18
CA SER A 161 -36.53 -2.56 -11.99
C SER A 161 -36.99 -1.82 -10.73
N LEU A 162 -36.53 -0.58 -10.53
CA LEU A 162 -36.91 0.26 -9.40
C LEU A 162 -38.41 0.57 -9.38
N ARG A 163 -39.00 0.93 -10.54
CA ARG A 163 -40.45 1.13 -10.66
C ARG A 163 -41.23 -0.11 -10.24
N ARG A 164 -40.82 -1.30 -10.68
CA ARG A 164 -41.45 -2.58 -10.25
C ARG A 164 -41.29 -2.81 -8.75
N ARG A 165 -40.12 -2.57 -8.17
CA ARG A 165 -39.90 -2.68 -6.72
C ARG A 165 -40.79 -1.70 -5.94
N MET A 166 -40.87 -0.45 -6.38
CA MET A 166 -41.69 0.59 -5.76
C MET A 166 -43.17 0.25 -5.70
N THR A 167 -43.72 -0.38 -6.76
CA THR A 167 -45.14 -0.81 -6.76
C THR A 167 -45.46 -1.90 -5.74
N ARG A 168 -44.46 -2.70 -5.35
CA ARG A 168 -44.60 -3.81 -4.41
C ARG A 168 -44.24 -3.44 -2.97
N GLU A 169 -43.45 -2.38 -2.80
CA GLU A 169 -43.11 -1.88 -1.48
C GLU A 169 -44.38 -1.35 -0.80
N THR A 170 -44.48 -1.51 0.51
CA THR A 170 -45.60 -0.99 1.32
C THR A 170 -45.11 0.03 2.32
N ASP A 171 -43.86 -0.08 2.74
CA ASP A 171 -43.24 0.83 3.70
C ASP A 171 -43.01 2.22 3.06
N PRO A 172 -43.53 3.31 3.66
CA PRO A 172 -43.43 4.64 3.07
C PRO A 172 -41.99 5.19 3.04
N VAL A 173 -41.14 4.80 4.01
CA VAL A 173 -39.74 5.24 4.06
C VAL A 173 -38.95 4.58 2.94
N ARG A 174 -39.05 3.25 2.81
CA ARG A 174 -38.39 2.50 1.73
C ARG A 174 -38.91 2.91 0.35
N LYS A 175 -40.19 3.26 0.22
CA LYS A 175 -40.73 3.85 -1.02
C LYS A 175 -40.04 5.15 -1.37
N SER A 176 -39.88 6.05 -0.41
CA SER A 176 -39.19 7.32 -0.60
C SER A 176 -37.74 7.10 -1.02
N GLU A 177 -37.04 6.15 -0.40
CA GLU A 177 -35.67 5.80 -0.77
C GLU A 177 -35.57 5.28 -2.21
N ILE A 178 -36.47 4.35 -2.61
CA ILE A 178 -36.51 3.84 -3.99
C ILE A 178 -36.84 4.97 -4.98
N PHE A 179 -37.72 5.90 -4.61
CA PHE A 179 -38.08 7.04 -5.44
C PHE A 179 -36.89 7.97 -5.65
N SER A 180 -36.17 8.35 -4.58
CA SER A 180 -34.97 9.18 -4.67
C SER A 180 -33.84 8.50 -5.48
N GLU A 181 -33.63 7.19 -5.30
CA GLU A 181 -32.69 6.41 -6.14
C GLU A 181 -33.08 6.49 -7.62
N MET A 182 -34.37 6.36 -7.93
CA MET A 182 -34.89 6.42 -9.30
C MET A 182 -34.72 7.82 -9.92
N GLU A 183 -34.95 8.89 -9.17
CA GLU A 183 -34.75 10.27 -9.66
C GLU A 183 -33.31 10.52 -10.10
N LEU A 184 -32.33 10.05 -9.33
CA LEU A 184 -30.90 10.16 -9.68
C LEU A 184 -30.56 9.40 -10.97
N TYR A 185 -31.11 8.20 -11.15
CA TYR A 185 -30.94 7.46 -12.40
C TYR A 185 -31.60 8.17 -13.59
N GLU A 186 -32.79 8.74 -13.42
CA GLU A 186 -33.50 9.47 -14.46
C GLU A 186 -32.77 10.78 -14.85
N GLU A 187 -32.16 11.45 -13.89
CA GLU A 187 -31.33 12.63 -14.11
C GLU A 187 -30.10 12.32 -14.98
N ASP A 188 -29.30 11.34 -14.56
CA ASP A 188 -28.12 10.92 -15.31
C ASP A 188 -28.48 10.34 -16.69
N GLN A 189 -29.62 9.64 -16.80
CA GLN A 189 -30.13 9.18 -18.08
C GLN A 189 -30.42 10.35 -19.03
N ARG A 190 -30.98 11.47 -18.52
CA ARG A 190 -31.21 12.68 -19.31
C ARG A 190 -29.89 13.29 -19.80
N LEU A 191 -28.85 13.33 -18.95
CA LEU A 191 -27.52 13.79 -19.35
C LEU A 191 -26.93 12.93 -20.46
N LEU A 192 -26.96 11.60 -20.30
CA LEU A 192 -26.47 10.68 -21.32
C LEU A 192 -27.25 10.83 -22.64
N LYS A 193 -28.58 11.06 -22.57
CA LYS A 193 -29.39 11.32 -23.76
C LYS A 193 -28.96 12.60 -24.48
N GLN A 194 -28.75 13.70 -23.75
CA GLN A 194 -28.27 14.95 -24.35
C GLN A 194 -26.93 14.75 -25.06
N TYR A 195 -25.99 14.05 -24.43
CA TYR A 195 -24.69 13.71 -25.03
C TYR A 195 -24.84 12.87 -26.31
N ILE A 196 -25.67 11.83 -26.28
CA ILE A 196 -25.95 10.98 -27.46
C ILE A 196 -26.56 11.80 -28.60
N ASP A 197 -27.50 12.70 -28.29
CA ASP A 197 -28.24 13.44 -29.31
C ASP A 197 -27.40 14.59 -29.89
N ARG A 198 -26.65 15.32 -29.04
CA ARG A 198 -26.10 16.65 -29.36
C ARG A 198 -24.59 16.82 -29.15
N ASP A 199 -23.86 15.79 -28.72
CA ASP A 199 -22.44 15.92 -28.34
C ASP A 199 -22.19 17.05 -27.31
N SER A 200 -23.19 17.34 -26.49
CA SER A 200 -23.18 18.37 -25.45
C SER A 200 -24.18 18.04 -24.36
N VAL A 201 -23.96 18.59 -23.16
CA VAL A 201 -24.88 18.47 -22.02
C VAL A 201 -25.08 19.82 -21.35
N VAL A 202 -26.26 20.05 -20.80
CA VAL A 202 -26.58 21.22 -19.99
C VAL A 202 -26.68 20.80 -18.52
N GLU A 203 -25.86 21.42 -17.68
CA GLU A 203 -25.79 21.16 -16.24
C GLU A 203 -25.75 22.50 -15.50
N ASN A 204 -26.68 22.74 -14.57
CA ASN A 204 -26.80 24.01 -13.84
C ASN A 204 -26.84 25.27 -14.73
N GLY A 205 -27.45 25.16 -15.92
CA GLY A 205 -27.52 26.25 -16.91
C GLY A 205 -26.27 26.43 -17.77
N ASN A 206 -25.17 25.74 -17.45
CA ASN A 206 -23.94 25.77 -18.23
C ASN A 206 -23.96 24.69 -19.31
N VAL A 207 -23.50 25.03 -20.52
CA VAL A 207 -23.38 24.10 -21.65
C VAL A 207 -21.96 23.55 -21.70
N TYR A 208 -21.83 22.24 -21.61
CA TYR A 208 -20.58 21.52 -21.75
C TYR A 208 -20.57 20.80 -23.10
N ASN A 209 -19.63 21.17 -23.96
CA ASN A 209 -19.46 20.55 -25.28
C ASN A 209 -18.42 19.43 -25.21
N VAL A 210 -18.54 18.46 -26.11
CA VAL A 210 -17.56 17.38 -26.27
C VAL A 210 -16.16 17.92 -26.51
N GLN A 211 -15.19 17.31 -25.83
CA GLN A 211 -13.76 17.49 -26.06
C GLN A 211 -13.19 16.26 -26.74
N ALA A 212 -12.36 16.46 -27.77
CA ALA A 212 -11.69 15.37 -28.47
C ALA A 212 -10.36 15.04 -27.76
N GLU A 213 -10.34 13.95 -27.00
CA GLU A 213 -9.11 13.43 -26.38
C GLU A 213 -8.39 12.50 -27.38
N VAL A 214 -7.13 12.81 -27.75
CA VAL A 214 -6.35 12.01 -28.70
C VAL A 214 -5.74 10.81 -28.00
N VAL A 215 -5.96 9.61 -28.54
CA VAL A 215 -5.39 8.36 -28.03
C VAL A 215 -4.63 7.65 -29.13
N THR A 216 -3.36 7.35 -28.88
CA THR A 216 -2.55 6.52 -29.80
C THR A 216 -2.70 5.06 -29.42
N MET A 217 -3.32 4.26 -30.29
CA MET A 217 -3.39 2.81 -30.13
C MET A 217 -2.01 2.22 -30.41
N TYR A 218 -1.39 1.56 -29.44
CA TYR A 218 -0.02 1.08 -29.59
C TYR A 218 0.13 -0.01 -30.68
N GLU A 219 -0.82 -0.95 -30.75
CA GLU A 219 -0.76 -2.09 -31.69
C GLU A 219 -0.84 -1.66 -33.17
N SER A 220 -1.60 -0.61 -33.48
CA SER A 220 -1.82 -0.13 -34.85
C SER A 220 -1.15 1.21 -35.16
N GLN A 221 -0.57 1.87 -34.15
CA GLN A 221 -0.13 3.27 -34.17
C GLN A 221 -1.21 4.26 -34.64
N LYS A 222 -2.48 3.80 -34.69
CA LYS A 222 -3.62 4.61 -35.11
C LYS A 222 -3.95 5.61 -34.03
N ARG A 223 -4.04 6.89 -34.39
CA ARG A 223 -4.61 7.93 -33.53
C ARG A 223 -6.13 7.86 -33.62
N ILE A 224 -6.77 7.76 -32.46
CA ILE A 224 -8.22 7.74 -32.29
C ILE A 224 -8.61 8.98 -31.50
N LEU A 225 -9.65 9.68 -31.95
CA LEU A 225 -10.25 10.79 -31.22
C LEU A 225 -11.39 10.26 -30.35
N ARG A 226 -11.29 10.44 -29.05
CA ARG A 226 -12.32 10.06 -28.08
C ARG A 226 -13.18 11.26 -27.74
N PRO A 227 -14.51 11.21 -27.99
CA PRO A 227 -15.43 12.27 -27.60
C PRO A 227 -15.72 12.18 -26.10
N VAL A 228 -15.22 13.12 -25.30
CA VAL A 228 -15.35 13.10 -23.83
C VAL A 228 -15.97 14.39 -23.31
N ILE A 229 -16.86 14.29 -22.31
CA ILE A 229 -17.25 15.42 -21.45
C ILE A 229 -16.95 15.04 -20.02
N ARG A 230 -16.17 15.86 -19.30
CA ARG A 230 -15.87 15.67 -17.87
C ARG A 230 -16.61 16.74 -17.06
N LEU A 231 -17.58 16.32 -16.26
CA LEU A 231 -18.28 17.14 -15.28
C LEU A 231 -17.63 16.91 -13.90
N LEU A 232 -16.50 17.57 -13.67
CA LEU A 232 -15.62 17.30 -12.53
C LEU A 232 -16.32 17.49 -11.18
N ASP A 233 -17.16 18.54 -11.06
CA ASP A 233 -17.89 18.85 -9.83
C ASP A 233 -18.87 17.75 -9.41
N ARG A 234 -19.33 16.92 -10.36
CA ARG A 234 -20.22 15.78 -10.09
C ARG A 234 -19.50 14.44 -10.15
N SER A 235 -18.19 14.44 -10.38
CA SER A 235 -17.40 13.24 -10.67
C SER A 235 -18.01 12.38 -11.79
N ILE A 236 -18.56 13.03 -12.83
CA ILE A 236 -19.19 12.36 -13.98
C ILE A 236 -18.32 12.54 -15.22
N VAL A 237 -18.19 11.47 -16.01
CA VAL A 237 -17.58 11.50 -17.34
C VAL A 237 -18.51 10.83 -18.34
N LEU A 238 -18.75 11.49 -19.46
CA LEU A 238 -19.48 10.95 -20.61
C LEU A 238 -18.48 10.59 -21.70
N THR A 239 -18.55 9.37 -22.21
CA THR A 239 -17.66 8.88 -23.27
C THR A 239 -18.38 7.87 -24.17
N ARG A 240 -17.66 7.32 -25.16
CA ARG A 240 -18.07 6.19 -26.00
C ARG A 240 -17.05 5.06 -25.95
N ILE A 241 -17.54 3.83 -25.82
CA ILE A 241 -16.68 2.63 -25.91
C ILE A 241 -16.12 2.48 -27.33
N ASN A 242 -16.96 2.69 -28.35
CA ASN A 242 -16.52 2.91 -29.72
C ASN A 242 -16.79 4.39 -30.10
N PRO A 243 -15.76 5.21 -30.32
CA PRO A 243 -15.92 6.65 -30.54
C PRO A 243 -16.77 7.01 -31.75
N GLU A 244 -16.85 6.10 -32.73
CA GLU A 244 -17.61 6.29 -33.97
C GLU A 244 -19.11 5.93 -33.82
N ILE A 245 -19.47 5.15 -32.79
CA ILE A 245 -20.84 4.63 -32.60
C ILE A 245 -21.49 5.28 -31.37
N ARG A 246 -22.44 6.18 -31.61
CA ARG A 246 -23.18 6.90 -30.55
C ARG A 246 -23.92 5.99 -29.58
N ASP A 247 -24.42 4.84 -30.03
CA ASP A 247 -25.13 3.88 -29.17
C ASP A 247 -24.22 3.21 -28.12
N THR A 248 -22.90 3.30 -28.29
CA THR A 248 -21.92 2.83 -27.31
C THR A 248 -21.57 3.89 -26.26
N SER A 249 -22.35 4.97 -26.16
CA SER A 249 -22.16 6.01 -25.17
C SER A 249 -22.44 5.51 -23.76
N VAL A 250 -21.60 5.93 -22.82
CA VAL A 250 -21.65 5.56 -21.41
C VAL A 250 -21.52 6.82 -20.56
N LEU A 251 -22.34 6.92 -19.51
CA LEU A 251 -22.12 7.85 -18.40
C LEU A 251 -21.41 7.10 -17.28
N VAL A 252 -20.28 7.62 -16.85
CA VAL A 252 -19.42 7.03 -15.83
C VAL A 252 -19.39 7.95 -14.61
N ARG A 253 -19.75 7.44 -13.45
CA ARG A 253 -19.47 8.10 -12.17
C ARG A 253 -18.14 7.57 -11.64
N LEU A 254 -17.19 8.47 -11.40
CA LEU A 254 -15.94 8.17 -10.74
C LEU A 254 -16.16 8.18 -9.23
N ARG A 255 -15.55 7.23 -8.52
CA ARG A 255 -15.62 7.21 -7.07
C ARG A 255 -14.83 8.38 -6.48
N PRO A 256 -15.38 9.12 -5.50
CA PRO A 256 -14.68 10.22 -4.84
C PRO A 256 -13.29 9.81 -4.32
N ALA A 257 -12.36 10.76 -4.32
CA ALA A 257 -10.96 10.59 -3.93
C ALA A 257 -10.12 9.62 -4.79
N TRP A 258 -10.57 9.26 -6.01
CA TRP A 258 -9.73 8.54 -6.97
C TRP A 258 -8.40 9.27 -7.23
N GLU A 259 -8.42 10.59 -7.39
CA GLU A 259 -7.21 11.36 -7.68
C GLU A 259 -6.20 11.33 -6.52
N ASP A 260 -6.67 11.25 -5.27
CA ASP A 260 -5.80 11.10 -4.10
C ASP A 260 -5.13 9.72 -4.06
N LEU A 261 -5.87 8.67 -4.41
CA LEU A 261 -5.29 7.33 -4.57
C LEU A 261 -4.30 7.30 -5.74
N ARG A 262 -4.68 7.82 -6.92
CA ARG A 262 -3.82 7.87 -8.12
C ARG A 262 -2.48 8.56 -7.84
N ARG A 263 -2.50 9.75 -7.22
CA ARG A 263 -1.30 10.49 -6.80
C ARG A 263 -0.44 9.73 -5.78
N HIS A 264 -1.05 8.92 -4.93
CA HIS A 264 -0.32 8.09 -3.99
C HIS A 264 0.41 6.92 -4.70
N LEU A 265 -0.26 6.24 -5.63
CA LEU A 265 0.34 5.11 -6.36
C LEU A 265 1.57 5.55 -7.17
N HIS A 266 1.49 6.72 -7.80
CA HIS A 266 2.59 7.31 -8.57
C HIS A 266 2.63 8.84 -8.38
N SER A 267 3.70 9.34 -7.76
CA SER A 267 4.04 10.78 -7.80
C SER A 267 5.08 11.06 -8.88
N LYS A 268 5.30 12.34 -9.24
CA LYS A 268 6.22 12.73 -10.31
C LYS A 268 7.62 12.10 -10.21
N GLU A 269 8.09 11.81 -9.01
CA GLU A 269 9.45 11.31 -8.74
C GLU A 269 9.47 9.87 -8.20
N ARG A 270 8.33 9.30 -7.83
CA ARG A 270 8.31 8.03 -7.09
C ARG A 270 7.10 7.17 -7.46
N LYS A 271 7.41 6.02 -8.07
CA LYS A 271 6.49 4.91 -8.24
C LYS A 271 6.44 4.09 -6.96
N ARG A 272 5.33 4.17 -6.21
CA ARG A 272 5.14 3.39 -4.96
C ARG A 272 4.58 2.01 -5.25
N PHE A 273 3.80 1.89 -6.32
CA PHE A 273 3.22 0.64 -6.75
C PHE A 273 3.32 0.43 -8.26
N GLU A 274 3.50 -0.82 -8.64
CA GLU A 274 3.33 -1.31 -9.99
C GLU A 274 1.86 -1.70 -10.21
N VAL A 275 1.14 -0.89 -10.98
CA VAL A 275 -0.33 -0.98 -11.08
C VAL A 275 -0.77 -1.97 -12.16
N TYR A 276 -1.76 -2.79 -11.81
CA TYR A 276 -2.51 -3.70 -12.66
C TYR A 276 -4.01 -3.50 -12.45
N VAL A 277 -4.81 -3.90 -13.43
CA VAL A 277 -6.26 -3.88 -13.36
C VAL A 277 -6.80 -5.28 -13.63
N CYS A 278 -7.71 -5.74 -12.78
CA CYS A 278 -8.39 -7.02 -12.97
C CYS A 278 -9.89 -6.83 -12.77
N THR A 279 -10.65 -6.84 -13.88
CA THR A 279 -12.10 -6.64 -13.87
C THR A 279 -12.81 -7.85 -14.49
N MET A 280 -14.09 -8.02 -14.17
CA MET A 280 -14.97 -8.98 -14.87
C MET A 280 -15.72 -8.35 -16.06
N ALA A 281 -15.46 -7.06 -16.35
CA ALA A 281 -16.07 -6.35 -17.46
C ALA A 281 -15.46 -6.73 -18.82
N GLU A 282 -16.19 -6.41 -19.89
CA GLU A 282 -15.70 -6.61 -21.26
C GLU A 282 -14.48 -5.75 -21.58
N ARG A 283 -13.59 -6.27 -22.44
CA ARG A 283 -12.27 -5.67 -22.69
C ARG A 283 -12.31 -4.24 -23.19
N ASN A 284 -13.14 -3.94 -24.19
CA ASN A 284 -13.23 -2.57 -24.73
C ASN A 284 -13.77 -1.58 -23.70
N TYR A 285 -14.69 -2.03 -22.85
CA TYR A 285 -15.18 -1.24 -21.73
C TYR A 285 -14.07 -0.98 -20.71
N ALA A 286 -13.38 -2.03 -20.26
CA ALA A 286 -12.30 -1.93 -19.28
C ALA A 286 -11.17 -0.99 -19.71
N LEU A 287 -10.76 -1.08 -20.98
CA LEU A 287 -9.73 -0.21 -21.55
C LEU A 287 -10.15 1.26 -21.58
N GLU A 288 -11.41 1.54 -21.95
CA GLU A 288 -11.93 2.91 -21.94
C GLU A 288 -12.09 3.44 -20.52
N MET A 289 -12.61 2.64 -19.59
CA MET A 289 -12.75 3.02 -18.18
C MET A 289 -11.39 3.32 -17.54
N TRP A 290 -10.39 2.46 -17.78
CA TRP A 290 -9.04 2.70 -17.29
C TRP A 290 -8.43 3.98 -17.86
N ARG A 291 -8.63 4.24 -19.16
CA ARG A 291 -8.18 5.48 -19.81
C ARG A 291 -8.79 6.73 -19.16
N LEU A 292 -10.05 6.66 -18.73
CA LEU A 292 -10.69 7.78 -18.02
C LEU A 292 -10.07 8.04 -16.64
N LEU A 293 -9.63 6.97 -15.96
CA LEU A 293 -9.00 6.99 -14.64
C LEU A 293 -7.51 7.40 -14.71
N ASP A 294 -6.79 7.01 -15.75
CA ASP A 294 -5.38 7.35 -15.99
C ASP A 294 -5.17 8.05 -17.36
N PRO A 295 -5.74 9.25 -17.55
CA PRO A 295 -5.72 9.96 -18.85
C PRO A 295 -4.32 10.30 -19.36
N GLU A 296 -3.34 10.41 -18.46
CA GLU A 296 -1.96 10.75 -18.79
C GLU A 296 -1.04 9.52 -18.86
N ALA A 297 -1.59 8.31 -18.69
CA ALA A 297 -0.84 7.05 -18.68
C ALA A 297 0.35 7.06 -17.70
N ARG A 298 0.16 7.64 -16.50
CA ARG A 298 1.20 7.74 -15.46
C ARG A 298 1.26 6.50 -14.57
N LEU A 299 0.17 5.75 -14.44
CA LEU A 299 0.14 4.51 -13.66
C LEU A 299 0.55 3.30 -14.49
N ILE A 300 0.00 3.20 -15.70
CA ILE A 300 0.31 2.12 -16.65
C ILE A 300 0.73 2.74 -17.98
N GLU A 301 1.97 2.44 -18.40
CA GLU A 301 2.49 2.94 -19.67
C GLU A 301 1.63 2.47 -20.85
N PRO A 302 1.43 3.30 -21.91
CA PRO A 302 0.56 2.96 -23.03
C PRO A 302 0.87 1.60 -23.68
N LYS A 303 2.16 1.22 -23.76
CA LYS A 303 2.61 -0.06 -24.33
C LYS A 303 2.26 -1.28 -23.47
N GLN A 304 1.91 -1.09 -22.20
CA GLN A 304 1.60 -2.13 -21.22
C GLN A 304 0.10 -2.22 -20.89
N ILE A 305 -0.72 -1.27 -21.33
CA ILE A 305 -2.16 -1.24 -21.00
C ILE A 305 -2.84 -2.55 -21.42
N SER A 306 -2.53 -3.07 -22.62
CA SER A 306 -3.18 -4.28 -23.14
C SER A 306 -2.89 -5.54 -22.33
N THR A 307 -1.71 -5.61 -21.68
CA THR A 307 -1.28 -6.76 -20.87
C THR A 307 -1.63 -6.60 -19.39
N ARG A 308 -1.74 -5.36 -18.89
CA ARG A 308 -2.01 -5.09 -17.46
C ARG A 308 -3.46 -4.81 -17.12
N VAL A 309 -4.29 -4.51 -18.11
CA VAL A 309 -5.74 -4.47 -17.96
C VAL A 309 -6.31 -5.83 -18.35
N VAL A 310 -6.54 -6.65 -17.34
CA VAL A 310 -6.97 -8.05 -17.46
C VAL A 310 -8.48 -8.16 -17.23
N CYS A 311 -9.15 -8.85 -18.14
CA CYS A 311 -10.59 -9.10 -18.10
C CYS A 311 -10.85 -10.58 -17.86
N VAL A 312 -11.49 -10.90 -16.74
CA VAL A 312 -11.84 -12.27 -16.34
C VAL A 312 -13.29 -12.56 -16.73
N LYS A 313 -13.56 -13.73 -17.30
CA LYS A 313 -14.92 -14.13 -17.67
C LYS A 313 -15.77 -14.34 -16.42
N SER A 314 -17.08 -14.06 -16.52
CA SER A 314 -17.99 -14.10 -15.36
C SER A 314 -18.13 -15.46 -14.66
N VAL A 315 -17.80 -16.55 -15.37
CA VAL A 315 -17.85 -17.93 -14.85
C VAL A 315 -16.56 -18.35 -14.13
N SER A 316 -15.53 -17.50 -14.13
CA SER A 316 -14.22 -17.78 -13.54
C SER A 316 -13.93 -16.82 -12.39
N ARG A 317 -13.10 -17.27 -11.44
CA ARG A 317 -12.56 -16.41 -10.39
C ARG A 317 -11.32 -15.67 -10.89
N LYS A 318 -11.07 -14.49 -10.33
CA LYS A 318 -9.83 -13.73 -10.49
C LYS A 318 -8.71 -14.43 -9.72
N SER A 319 -7.49 -14.39 -10.24
CA SER A 319 -6.28 -14.85 -9.53
C SER A 319 -5.09 -13.99 -9.88
N LEU A 320 -4.16 -13.82 -8.95
CA LEU A 320 -2.91 -13.09 -9.21
C LEU A 320 -2.14 -13.75 -10.35
N HIS A 321 -2.12 -15.09 -10.40
CA HIS A 321 -1.53 -15.84 -11.50
C HIS A 321 -2.09 -15.41 -12.87
N SER A 322 -3.41 -15.32 -13.00
CA SER A 322 -4.05 -14.86 -14.26
C SER A 322 -3.81 -13.37 -14.57
N VAL A 323 -3.60 -12.53 -13.55
CA VAL A 323 -3.36 -11.09 -13.70
C VAL A 323 -1.95 -10.82 -14.21
N PHE A 324 -0.97 -11.51 -13.64
CA PHE A 324 0.43 -11.36 -14.05
C PHE A 324 0.78 -12.21 -15.27
N GLN A 325 0.00 -13.25 -15.59
CA GLN A 325 0.21 -14.13 -16.76
C GLN A 325 1.65 -14.69 -16.76
N ASP A 326 2.34 -14.62 -17.90
CA ASP A 326 3.74 -15.02 -18.07
C ASP A 326 4.74 -14.02 -17.45
N GLN A 327 4.27 -12.92 -16.85
CA GLN A 327 5.16 -11.98 -16.16
C GLN A 327 5.59 -12.56 -14.81
N LYS A 328 6.89 -12.48 -14.55
CA LYS A 328 7.47 -12.88 -13.28
C LYS A 328 7.01 -11.92 -12.18
N PHE A 329 6.43 -12.45 -11.11
CA PHE A 329 5.99 -11.70 -9.93
C PHE A 329 6.12 -12.57 -8.67
N HIS A 330 6.16 -11.93 -7.50
CA HIS A 330 6.13 -12.61 -6.21
C HIS A 330 4.85 -12.24 -5.46
N SER A 331 4.02 -13.23 -5.13
CA SER A 331 2.70 -13.00 -4.56
C SER A 331 2.73 -12.32 -3.19
N GLU A 332 3.77 -12.55 -2.37
CA GLU A 332 3.94 -11.91 -1.06
C GLU A 332 4.22 -10.39 -1.15
N MET A 333 4.50 -9.88 -2.36
CA MET A 333 4.73 -8.46 -2.64
C MET A 333 3.55 -7.80 -3.39
N ALA A 334 2.41 -8.50 -3.50
CA ALA A 334 1.24 -8.04 -4.25
C ALA A 334 0.02 -7.88 -3.34
N MET A 335 -0.67 -6.74 -3.46
CA MET A 335 -1.98 -6.50 -2.84
C MET A 335 -3.07 -6.26 -3.89
N VAL A 336 -4.32 -6.46 -3.50
CA VAL A 336 -5.51 -6.24 -4.34
C VAL A 336 -6.46 -5.28 -3.64
N ILE A 337 -7.12 -4.39 -4.38
CA ILE A 337 -8.30 -3.63 -3.92
C ILE A 337 -9.48 -4.03 -4.78
N ASP A 338 -10.52 -4.59 -4.16
CA ASP A 338 -11.71 -5.11 -4.84
C ASP A 338 -12.93 -4.96 -3.91
N ASP A 339 -14.12 -4.80 -4.46
CA ASP A 339 -15.35 -4.73 -3.68
C ASP A 339 -15.81 -6.12 -3.18
N ARG A 340 -15.32 -7.19 -3.82
CA ARG A 340 -15.74 -8.58 -3.55
C ARG A 340 -14.56 -9.50 -3.29
N LEU A 341 -14.53 -10.07 -2.08
CA LEU A 341 -13.53 -11.08 -1.73
C LEU A 341 -13.70 -12.38 -2.51
N LYS A 342 -14.93 -12.88 -2.62
CA LYS A 342 -15.21 -14.24 -3.11
C LYS A 342 -15.07 -14.43 -4.63
N VAL A 343 -14.88 -13.34 -5.38
CA VAL A 343 -14.54 -13.44 -6.81
C VAL A 343 -13.07 -13.78 -7.03
N TRP A 344 -12.22 -13.77 -5.99
CA TRP A 344 -10.82 -14.17 -6.05
C TRP A 344 -10.63 -15.61 -5.59
N GLU A 345 -9.65 -16.30 -6.18
CA GLU A 345 -9.21 -17.63 -5.73
C GLU A 345 -8.82 -17.64 -4.25
N ASP A 346 -9.05 -18.76 -3.56
CA ASP A 346 -8.90 -18.84 -2.10
C ASP A 346 -7.46 -18.56 -1.63
N VAL A 347 -6.47 -18.90 -2.46
CA VAL A 347 -5.03 -18.64 -2.20
C VAL A 347 -4.71 -17.14 -2.20
N ASP A 348 -5.47 -16.35 -2.97
CA ASP A 348 -5.24 -14.92 -3.19
C ASP A 348 -6.10 -14.03 -2.29
N GLN A 349 -7.22 -14.54 -1.75
CA GLN A 349 -8.11 -13.80 -0.84
C GLN A 349 -7.41 -13.10 0.34
N PRO A 350 -6.40 -13.68 1.00
CA PRO A 350 -5.66 -12.99 2.07
C PRO A 350 -4.93 -11.70 1.62
N ARG A 351 -4.82 -11.46 0.32
CA ARG A 351 -4.17 -10.28 -0.29
C ARG A 351 -5.16 -9.23 -0.75
N VAL A 352 -6.47 -9.46 -0.55
CA VAL A 352 -7.54 -8.57 -1.01
C VAL A 352 -7.99 -7.65 0.11
N GLN A 353 -7.70 -6.35 -0.05
CA GLN A 353 -8.38 -5.30 0.70
C GLN A 353 -9.78 -5.10 0.13
N VAL A 354 -10.78 -5.58 0.87
CA VAL A 354 -12.18 -5.36 0.50
C VAL A 354 -12.58 -3.91 0.79
N VAL A 355 -13.19 -3.26 -0.18
CA VAL A 355 -13.83 -1.94 0.00
C VAL A 355 -15.35 -2.07 -0.19
N PRO A 356 -16.17 -1.23 0.47
CA PRO A 356 -17.61 -1.22 0.17
C PRO A 356 -17.87 -0.95 -1.32
N ALA A 357 -18.86 -1.63 -1.89
CA ALA A 357 -19.25 -1.43 -3.28
C ALA A 357 -19.72 0.01 -3.53
N PHE A 358 -19.15 0.66 -4.53
CA PHE A 358 -19.47 2.02 -4.95
C PHE A 358 -20.89 2.09 -5.50
N SER A 359 -21.81 2.62 -4.69
CA SER A 359 -23.25 2.61 -4.95
C SER A 359 -23.84 4.02 -4.98
N PRO A 360 -23.41 4.90 -5.91
CA PRO A 360 -23.72 6.33 -5.87
C PRO A 360 -25.20 6.68 -6.03
N TYR A 361 -26.03 5.75 -6.52
CA TYR A 361 -27.48 5.96 -6.67
C TYR A 361 -28.27 5.46 -5.46
N ARG A 362 -27.82 4.36 -4.85
CA ARG A 362 -28.53 3.69 -3.76
C ARG A 362 -28.22 4.30 -2.39
N ALA A 363 -26.98 4.73 -2.18
CA ALA A 363 -26.52 5.33 -0.94
C ALA A 363 -25.56 6.50 -1.23
N PRO A 364 -26.02 7.57 -1.91
CA PRO A 364 -25.16 8.71 -2.28
C PRO A 364 -24.47 9.34 -1.06
N GLN A 365 -25.19 9.45 0.07
CA GLN A 365 -24.65 10.04 1.30
C GLN A 365 -23.46 9.23 1.85
N ALA A 366 -23.48 7.91 1.69
CA ALA A 366 -22.35 7.07 2.11
C ALA A 366 -21.08 7.32 1.27
N GLU A 367 -21.19 7.93 0.09
CA GLU A 367 -20.03 8.29 -0.73
C GLU A 367 -19.61 9.76 -0.56
N THR A 368 -20.52 10.65 -0.16
CA THR A 368 -20.28 12.11 -0.08
C THR A 368 -20.20 12.69 1.33
N GLU A 369 -20.90 12.10 2.31
CA GLU A 369 -21.00 12.62 3.68
C GLU A 369 -20.07 11.89 4.67
N ASN A 370 -19.44 10.81 4.24
CA ASN A 370 -18.40 10.15 5.02
C ASN A 370 -17.25 11.10 5.29
N ALA A 371 -16.88 11.26 6.56
CA ALA A 371 -15.77 12.11 6.99
C ALA A 371 -14.45 11.76 6.28
N VAL A 372 -14.27 10.48 5.92
CA VAL A 372 -13.14 9.99 5.11
C VAL A 372 -13.69 9.16 3.94
N PRO A 373 -13.44 9.57 2.67
CA PRO A 373 -13.84 8.80 1.50
C PRO A 373 -13.23 7.40 1.48
N VAL A 374 -13.94 6.42 0.91
CA VAL A 374 -13.50 5.02 0.86
C VAL A 374 -12.14 4.85 0.18
N LEU A 375 -11.88 5.58 -0.91
CA LEU A 375 -10.58 5.52 -1.59
C LEU A 375 -9.44 6.19 -0.80
N CYS A 376 -9.73 7.13 0.09
CA CYS A 376 -8.75 7.63 1.05
C CYS A 376 -8.38 6.56 2.08
N VAL A 377 -9.35 5.76 2.54
CA VAL A 377 -9.09 4.61 3.42
C VAL A 377 -8.22 3.58 2.69
N ALA A 378 -8.58 3.22 1.45
CA ALA A 378 -7.81 2.28 0.64
C ALA A 378 -6.37 2.77 0.38
N ARG A 379 -6.20 4.07 0.13
CA ARG A 379 -4.88 4.73 0.03
C ARG A 379 -4.08 4.58 1.33
N ASN A 380 -4.70 4.82 2.49
CA ASN A 380 -4.03 4.71 3.78
C ASN A 380 -3.61 3.26 4.07
N VAL A 381 -4.47 2.28 3.75
CA VAL A 381 -4.12 0.85 3.85
C VAL A 381 -2.93 0.53 2.95
N ALA A 382 -2.96 0.93 1.68
CA ALA A 382 -1.83 0.71 0.76
C ALA A 382 -0.54 1.37 1.29
N CYS A 383 -0.63 2.58 1.84
CA CYS A 383 0.50 3.26 2.48
C CYS A 383 1.06 2.46 3.67
N ASN A 384 0.18 1.96 4.54
CA ASN A 384 0.55 1.16 5.71
C ASN A 384 1.19 -0.17 5.33
N VAL A 385 0.54 -0.94 4.45
CA VAL A 385 1.05 -2.22 3.92
C VAL A 385 2.46 -2.04 3.37
N ARG A 386 2.66 -1.04 2.52
CA ARG A 386 3.97 -0.77 1.93
C ARG A 386 4.99 -0.34 2.99
N GLY A 387 4.59 0.54 3.91
CA GLY A 387 5.44 1.01 5.00
C GLY A 387 5.93 -0.13 5.89
N CYS A 388 5.00 -0.96 6.37
CA CYS A 388 5.28 -2.09 7.24
C CYS A 388 6.08 -3.19 6.51
N PHE A 389 5.74 -3.52 5.26
CA PHE A 389 6.49 -4.48 4.46
C PHE A 389 7.98 -4.08 4.37
N PHE A 390 8.27 -2.83 3.99
CA PHE A 390 9.65 -2.40 3.83
C PHE A 390 10.36 -2.11 5.15
N LYS A 391 9.63 -1.76 6.21
CA LYS A 391 10.18 -1.69 7.56
C LYS A 391 10.66 -3.07 8.00
N GLU A 392 9.83 -4.10 7.82
CA GLU A 392 10.19 -5.47 8.17
C GLU A 392 11.36 -5.98 7.31
N PHE A 393 11.32 -5.72 6.01
CA PHE A 393 12.42 -6.05 5.10
C PHE A 393 13.74 -5.39 5.52
N ASP A 394 13.74 -4.10 5.85
CA ASP A 394 14.97 -3.36 6.17
C ASP A 394 15.48 -3.63 7.57
N GLU A 395 14.60 -3.48 8.56
CA GLU A 395 14.96 -3.39 9.97
C GLU A 395 15.06 -4.76 10.61
N ASN A 396 14.30 -5.76 10.13
CA ASN A 396 14.38 -7.13 10.63
C ASN A 396 15.18 -8.01 9.66
N LEU A 397 14.66 -8.25 8.45
CA LEU A 397 15.26 -9.22 7.54
C LEU A 397 16.68 -8.83 7.12
N SER A 398 16.83 -7.68 6.46
CA SER A 398 18.11 -7.27 5.88
C SER A 398 19.15 -6.98 6.96
N ARG A 399 18.73 -6.42 8.10
CA ARG A 399 19.63 -6.19 9.24
C ARG A 399 20.16 -7.52 9.81
N ARG A 400 19.30 -8.51 10.02
CA ARG A 400 19.73 -9.83 10.53
C ARG A 400 20.60 -10.56 9.51
N VAL A 401 20.23 -10.50 8.23
CA VAL A 401 20.99 -11.10 7.13
C VAL A 401 22.39 -10.50 7.00
N SER A 402 22.55 -9.20 7.21
CA SER A 402 23.86 -8.53 7.12
C SER A 402 24.89 -8.99 8.17
N GLY A 403 24.43 -9.57 9.28
CA GLY A 403 25.28 -10.10 10.34
C GLY A 403 25.61 -11.58 10.20
N LEU A 404 25.17 -12.24 9.11
CA LEU A 404 25.38 -13.66 8.90
C LEU A 404 26.70 -13.95 8.19
N PHE A 405 27.23 -15.10 8.56
CA PHE A 405 28.39 -15.69 7.93
C PHE A 405 28.01 -17.03 7.31
N TYR A 406 28.89 -17.53 6.44
CA TYR A 406 28.70 -18.77 5.70
C TYR A 406 28.31 -19.97 6.60
N GLU A 407 28.88 -20.06 7.80
CA GLU A 407 28.71 -21.18 8.73
C GLU A 407 27.35 -21.16 9.45
N ASP A 408 26.66 -20.01 9.47
CA ASP A 408 25.38 -19.90 10.16
C ASP A 408 24.29 -20.73 9.45
N GLU A 409 23.24 -21.10 10.18
CA GLU A 409 22.18 -21.95 9.62
C GLU A 409 20.98 -21.14 9.09
N VAL A 410 20.42 -21.60 7.97
CA VAL A 410 19.25 -20.99 7.29
C VAL A 410 18.03 -20.93 8.23
N LYS A 411 17.86 -21.93 9.10
CA LYS A 411 16.76 -21.97 10.09
C LYS A 411 16.77 -20.79 11.07
N ASN A 412 17.91 -20.12 11.23
CA ASN A 412 18.03 -18.96 12.12
C ASN A 412 17.57 -17.66 11.44
N LEU A 413 17.25 -17.69 10.14
CA LEU A 413 16.79 -16.51 9.40
C LEU A 413 15.39 -16.09 9.83
N PRO A 414 15.10 -14.77 9.87
CA PRO A 414 13.72 -14.30 9.96
C PRO A 414 12.91 -14.73 8.74
N SER A 415 11.60 -14.91 8.92
CA SER A 415 10.68 -15.12 7.81
C SER A 415 10.66 -13.89 6.89
N PRO A 416 10.51 -14.08 5.57
CA PRO A 416 10.26 -12.98 4.65
C PRO A 416 9.01 -12.18 5.01
N PRO A 417 8.98 -10.86 4.73
CA PRO A 417 7.78 -10.06 4.87
C PRO A 417 6.75 -10.46 3.82
N ASP A 418 5.48 -10.48 4.21
CA ASP A 418 4.35 -10.76 3.33
C ASP A 418 3.28 -9.69 3.49
N VAL A 419 2.85 -9.12 2.37
CA VAL A 419 1.77 -8.12 2.29
C VAL A 419 0.53 -8.53 3.08
N ARG A 420 0.14 -9.82 3.09
CA ARG A 420 -1.07 -10.28 3.79
C ARG A 420 -1.05 -10.01 5.29
N THR A 421 0.15 -9.96 5.89
CA THR A 421 0.33 -9.70 7.32
C THR A 421 -0.10 -8.28 7.70
N TYR A 422 -0.10 -7.35 6.75
CA TYR A 422 -0.33 -5.92 7.00
C TYR A 422 -1.67 -5.40 6.46
N LEU A 423 -2.48 -6.26 5.84
CA LEU A 423 -3.81 -5.93 5.32
C LEU A 423 -4.91 -6.00 6.39
N MET A 424 -4.62 -6.61 7.54
CA MET A 424 -5.57 -6.66 8.66
C MET A 424 -5.59 -5.30 9.38
N PRO A 425 -6.77 -4.71 9.67
CA PRO A 425 -6.85 -3.52 10.51
C PRO A 425 -6.26 -3.84 11.89
N GLU A 426 -5.43 -2.95 12.43
CA GLU A 426 -5.00 -3.04 13.82
C GLU A 426 -6.22 -2.91 14.75
N GLY A 427 -6.80 -4.06 15.08
CA GLY A 427 -7.91 -4.26 16.00
C GLY A 427 -7.89 -5.65 16.64
N GLY A 428 -6.72 -6.30 16.64
CA GLY A 428 -6.50 -7.67 17.13
C GLY A 428 -5.41 -7.79 18.20
N TRP A 429 -5.19 -6.77 19.02
CA TRP A 429 -4.25 -6.82 20.15
C TRP A 429 -4.95 -7.10 21.49
N LEU A 430 -5.79 -8.14 21.53
CA LEU A 430 -6.35 -8.69 22.76
C LEU A 430 -6.58 -10.19 22.57
N VAL A 431 -5.52 -11.00 22.67
CA VAL A 431 -5.57 -12.30 23.35
C VAL A 431 -4.24 -12.51 24.07
N ASP A 432 -4.39 -12.86 25.35
CA ASP A 432 -3.40 -13.01 26.41
C ASP A 432 -2.14 -13.81 26.06
N GLY A 433 -1.05 -13.40 26.71
CA GLY A 433 0.06 -14.29 26.99
C GLY A 433 -0.36 -15.35 27.99
N GLN A 434 -0.27 -16.61 27.58
CA GLN A 434 0.07 -17.73 28.45
C GLN A 434 0.68 -18.82 27.59
N GLY A 435 1.93 -19.18 27.90
CA GLY A 435 2.55 -20.37 27.36
C GLY A 435 1.83 -21.63 27.85
N CYS A 436 1.95 -22.71 27.08
CA CYS A 436 2.49 -24.00 27.50
C CYS A 436 2.06 -25.10 26.50
N ASP A 437 3.10 -25.71 25.92
CA ASP A 437 3.26 -27.14 25.68
C ASP A 437 2.50 -27.91 24.58
N LEU A 438 3.33 -28.79 24.01
CA LEU A 438 3.14 -29.78 22.96
C LEU A 438 2.37 -31.02 23.44
N SER A 439 1.99 -31.85 22.45
CA SER A 439 1.31 -33.17 22.46
C SER A 439 -0.21 -33.09 22.22
N GLY A 440 -0.87 -33.91 21.41
CA GLY A 440 -0.52 -35.07 20.59
C GLY A 440 -1.82 -35.83 20.24
N ALA A 441 -1.96 -36.19 18.96
CA ALA A 441 -2.72 -37.31 18.35
C ALA A 441 -4.20 -37.67 18.69
N ASP A 442 -4.96 -37.85 17.60
CA ASP A 442 -5.98 -38.90 17.29
C ASP A 442 -7.27 -39.10 18.11
N SER A 443 -8.43 -38.99 17.43
CA SER A 443 -9.24 -40.16 17.01
C SER A 443 -10.62 -39.79 16.45
N GLN A 444 -11.06 -40.62 15.49
CA GLN A 444 -12.30 -40.60 14.70
C GLN A 444 -13.57 -41.00 15.49
N HIS A 445 -14.77 -40.53 15.07
CA HIS A 445 -15.91 -41.41 14.68
C HIS A 445 -17.22 -40.66 14.29
N THR A 446 -17.59 -40.82 13.00
CA THR A 446 -18.91 -41.12 12.36
C THR A 446 -20.29 -40.62 12.87
N HIS A 447 -20.97 -39.93 11.94
CA HIS A 447 -22.36 -40.03 11.42
C HIS A 447 -23.62 -40.02 12.32
N LYS A 448 -24.55 -39.10 12.00
CA LYS A 448 -25.92 -39.42 11.52
C LYS A 448 -26.64 -38.22 10.88
N ASN A 449 -27.30 -38.47 9.75
CA ASN A 449 -28.20 -37.59 9.01
C ASN A 449 -29.55 -37.40 9.73
N SER A 450 -30.15 -36.21 9.59
CA SER A 450 -31.62 -36.05 9.51
C SER A 450 -31.98 -34.78 8.74
N LEU A 451 -32.94 -34.94 7.83
CA LEU A 451 -33.52 -34.00 6.90
C LEU A 451 -34.33 -32.90 7.61
N GLY A 452 -34.30 -31.68 7.09
CA GLY A 452 -35.19 -30.58 7.49
C GLY A 452 -35.04 -29.37 6.57
N GLN A 453 -35.96 -29.24 5.61
CA GLN A 453 -36.15 -28.01 4.83
C GLN A 453 -36.52 -26.85 5.76
N SER A 454 -35.80 -25.72 5.65
CA SER A 454 -36.33 -24.40 6.00
C SER A 454 -35.48 -23.29 5.37
N THR A 455 -36.19 -22.38 4.72
CA THR A 455 -35.78 -21.07 4.22
C THR A 455 -34.97 -20.26 5.23
N VAL A 456 -33.85 -19.65 4.82
CA VAL A 456 -33.14 -18.66 5.64
C VAL A 456 -32.87 -17.40 4.84
N GLY A 457 -33.52 -16.32 5.29
CA GLY A 457 -33.35 -14.96 4.81
C GLY A 457 -32.07 -14.33 5.34
N ALA A 458 -31.60 -13.32 4.60
CA ALA A 458 -30.47 -12.48 4.94
C ALA A 458 -30.73 -11.74 6.26
N VAL A 459 -29.86 -11.98 7.26
CA VAL A 459 -29.82 -11.20 8.49
C VAL A 459 -28.80 -10.08 8.28
N SER A 460 -29.33 -8.88 8.10
CA SER A 460 -28.61 -7.61 8.19
C SER A 460 -28.30 -7.35 9.66
N VAL A 461 -27.02 -7.40 10.05
CA VAL A 461 -26.59 -6.89 11.36
C VAL A 461 -26.33 -5.40 11.21
N GLY A 462 -27.36 -4.60 11.48
CA GLY A 462 -27.22 -3.17 11.70
C GLY A 462 -26.69 -2.94 13.13
N LEU A 463 -25.54 -2.29 13.24
CA LEU A 463 -25.06 -1.77 14.52
C LEU A 463 -25.75 -0.42 14.77
N SER A 464 -26.61 -0.39 15.79
CA SER A 464 -27.32 0.80 16.25
C SER A 464 -26.35 1.75 16.96
N LEU A 465 -26.16 2.94 16.39
CA LEU A 465 -25.33 4.04 16.91
C LEU A 465 -25.92 4.71 18.18
N HIS A 466 -27.12 4.31 18.62
CA HIS A 466 -27.89 5.05 19.62
C HIS A 466 -27.53 4.74 21.09
N VAL A 467 -26.61 3.78 21.34
CA VAL A 467 -26.20 3.42 22.72
C VAL A 467 -24.90 4.13 23.15
N MET A 468 -24.11 4.68 22.21
CA MET A 468 -22.87 5.40 22.52
C MET A 468 -23.08 6.90 22.83
N GLU A 469 -24.11 7.54 22.26
CA GLU A 469 -24.37 8.98 22.50
C GLU A 469 -24.88 9.29 23.92
N SER A 470 -25.56 8.34 24.57
CA SER A 470 -26.15 8.56 25.90
C SER A 470 -25.09 8.67 27.00
N LYS A 471 -23.92 8.04 26.85
CA LYS A 471 -22.83 8.10 27.84
C LYS A 471 -21.90 9.30 27.65
N SER A 472 -21.84 9.89 26.46
CA SER A 472 -21.04 11.11 26.21
C SER A 472 -21.75 12.40 26.63
N ARG A 473 -23.08 12.40 26.73
CA ARG A 473 -23.86 13.57 27.15
C ARG A 473 -23.84 13.77 28.68
N GLU A 474 -23.92 12.68 29.45
CA GLU A 474 -23.79 12.72 30.92
C GLU A 474 -22.38 13.10 31.41
N ALA A 475 -21.34 12.87 30.61
CA ALA A 475 -19.96 13.27 30.93
C ALA A 475 -19.69 14.76 30.61
N ARG A 476 -20.43 15.35 29.66
CA ARG A 476 -20.30 16.76 29.27
C ARG A 476 -21.04 17.70 30.22
N GLU A 477 -22.19 17.29 30.73
CA GLU A 477 -22.98 18.09 31.69
C GLU A 477 -22.36 18.14 33.09
N ARG A 478 -21.53 17.15 33.49
CA ARG A 478 -20.74 17.21 34.74
C ARG A 478 -19.51 18.11 34.66
N PHE A 479 -18.98 18.36 33.45
CA PHE A 479 -17.78 19.18 33.28
C PHE A 479 -18.11 20.69 33.22
N GLU A 480 -19.34 21.05 32.84
CA GLU A 480 -19.81 22.44 32.84
C GLU A 480 -20.31 22.92 34.22
N SER A 481 -20.83 22.04 35.09
CA SER A 481 -21.22 22.43 36.46
C SER A 481 -20.04 22.69 37.41
N ASP A 482 -18.86 22.14 37.10
CA ASP A 482 -17.65 22.31 37.93
C ASP A 482 -16.82 23.55 37.54
N GLN A 483 -17.08 24.17 36.38
CA GLN A 483 -16.44 25.45 36.00
C GLN A 483 -17.20 26.70 36.48
N GLN A 484 -18.51 26.59 36.75
CA GLN A 484 -19.31 27.73 37.23
C GLN A 484 -19.26 27.94 38.76
N ASN A 485 -18.70 27.00 39.52
CA ASN A 485 -18.53 27.12 40.98
C ASN A 485 -17.14 27.65 41.43
N LEU A 486 -16.27 28.08 40.49
CA LEU A 486 -14.92 28.57 40.78
C LEU A 486 -14.68 30.06 40.44
N LEU A 487 -15.73 30.80 40.06
CA LEU A 487 -15.67 32.22 39.72
C LEU A 487 -16.75 33.03 40.44
N GLU A 488 -16.72 33.08 41.78
CA GLU A 488 -17.39 34.13 42.57
C GLU A 488 -16.77 34.18 43.98
N GLY A 489 -16.07 35.26 44.33
CA GLY A 489 -15.57 35.47 45.71
C GLY A 489 -14.31 36.32 45.93
N SER A 490 -14.38 37.62 45.60
CA SER A 490 -13.92 38.77 46.43
C SER A 490 -12.44 38.96 46.87
N HIS A 491 -11.85 40.07 46.39
CA HIS A 491 -10.72 40.88 46.91
C HIS A 491 -10.97 41.46 48.35
N PRO A 492 -10.07 42.27 48.99
CA PRO A 492 -8.61 42.52 48.84
C PRO A 492 -7.82 42.57 50.19
N SER A 493 -6.47 42.67 50.15
CA SER A 493 -5.65 43.70 50.86
C SER A 493 -4.14 43.41 50.83
N GLY A 494 -3.30 44.46 50.76
CA GLY A 494 -1.90 44.41 51.19
C GLY A 494 -0.80 44.88 50.21
N THR A 495 -0.75 46.18 49.92
CA THR A 495 0.44 47.07 49.79
C THR A 495 1.86 46.51 49.55
N GLY A 496 2.59 47.09 48.58
CA GLY A 496 4.06 46.96 48.53
C GLY A 496 4.80 47.51 47.30
N ASN A 497 4.60 48.79 46.97
CA ASN A 497 5.52 49.76 46.37
C ASN A 497 6.69 49.37 45.41
N GLN A 498 6.70 50.13 44.29
CA GLN A 498 7.83 50.90 43.71
C GLN A 498 8.97 50.12 43.04
N SER A 499 9.58 50.56 41.94
CA SER A 499 9.35 51.46 40.80
C SER A 499 10.68 51.43 40.04
N TYR A 500 10.71 51.65 38.72
CA TYR A 500 11.65 52.55 38.00
C TYR A 500 11.49 52.36 36.49
N ARG A 501 10.83 53.39 35.90
CA ARG A 501 11.14 54.12 34.66
C ARG A 501 12.13 53.51 33.66
N GLY A 502 11.69 53.47 32.40
CA GLY A 502 12.41 52.89 31.28
C GLY A 502 13.19 53.85 30.39
N SER A 503 13.43 53.43 29.15
CA SER A 503 13.68 54.25 27.97
C SER A 503 13.69 53.39 26.72
N ARG A 504 13.15 53.95 25.64
CA ARG A 504 13.15 53.42 24.27
C ARG A 504 14.58 53.33 23.74
N ASN A 505 14.84 52.37 22.86
CA ASN A 505 15.49 52.60 21.57
C ASN A 505 15.23 51.42 20.63
N PHE A 506 14.89 51.77 19.39
CA PHE A 506 14.81 50.88 18.23
C PHE A 506 16.23 50.52 17.79
N GLU A 507 16.51 49.24 17.54
CA GLU A 507 17.39 48.75 16.46
C GLU A 507 17.52 47.21 16.49
N GLY A 508 17.49 46.61 15.30
CA GLY A 508 18.01 45.27 15.04
C GLY A 508 17.01 44.12 15.15
N GLY A 509 16.65 43.55 13.99
CA GLY A 509 15.84 42.34 13.88
C GLY A 509 16.37 41.21 14.76
N LYS A 510 15.49 40.68 15.61
CA LYS A 510 15.69 39.43 16.33
C LYS A 510 14.61 38.46 15.87
N GLU A 511 15.04 37.29 15.41
CA GLU A 511 14.21 36.09 15.30
C GLU A 511 13.29 36.02 16.53
N GLU A 512 11.99 36.01 16.26
CA GLU A 512 10.98 35.90 17.30
C GLU A 512 11.08 34.49 17.90
N LEU A 513 11.88 34.36 18.97
CA LEU A 513 12.08 33.11 19.70
C LEU A 513 10.72 32.67 20.23
N LEU A 514 10.15 31.65 19.61
CA LEU A 514 8.86 31.09 20.00
C LEU A 514 8.87 30.73 21.48
N ARG A 515 7.86 31.18 22.23
CA ARG A 515 7.72 30.76 23.63
C ARG A 515 7.51 29.24 23.68
N PRO A 516 8.22 28.52 24.58
CA PRO A 516 8.05 27.07 24.72
C PRO A 516 6.64 26.60 25.05
N SER A 517 5.72 27.49 25.42
CA SER A 517 4.31 27.16 25.62
C SER A 517 3.53 26.96 24.32
N MET A 518 4.08 27.33 23.16
CA MET A 518 3.38 27.33 21.85
C MET A 518 3.91 26.29 20.86
N TYR A 519 4.92 25.48 21.22
CA TYR A 519 5.54 24.55 20.27
C TYR A 519 4.57 23.44 19.83
N VAL A 520 3.79 22.91 20.78
CA VAL A 520 2.79 21.88 20.48
C VAL A 520 1.71 22.41 19.51
N GLU A 521 1.19 23.62 19.75
CA GLU A 521 0.16 24.25 18.91
C GLU A 521 0.67 24.50 17.49
N LYS A 522 1.88 25.04 17.36
CA LYS A 522 2.49 25.26 16.04
C LYS A 522 2.76 23.96 15.29
N LEU A 523 3.22 22.92 15.99
CA LEU A 523 3.46 21.63 15.36
C LEU A 523 2.14 20.99 14.87
N GLN A 524 1.06 21.13 15.65
CA GLN A 524 -0.29 20.73 15.23
C GLN A 524 -0.82 21.54 14.05
N GLU A 525 -0.57 22.86 14.01
CA GLU A 525 -0.94 23.71 12.87
C GLU A 525 -0.23 23.26 11.58
N ILE A 526 1.07 22.94 11.66
CA ILE A 526 1.84 22.39 10.54
C ILE A 526 1.26 21.02 10.13
N GLY A 527 0.96 20.13 11.08
CA GLY A 527 0.27 18.86 10.84
C GLY A 527 -1.01 19.03 10.04
N LYS A 528 -1.86 19.97 10.47
CA LYS A 528 -3.11 20.30 9.79
C LYS A 528 -2.91 20.80 8.36
N ARG A 529 -1.94 21.70 8.13
CA ARG A 529 -1.62 22.21 6.78
C ARG A 529 -1.03 21.14 5.86
N CYS A 530 -0.27 20.20 6.41
CA CYS A 530 0.32 19.09 5.68
C CYS A 530 -0.63 17.88 5.55
N HIS A 531 -1.84 17.93 6.13
CA HIS A 531 -2.77 16.81 6.21
C HIS A 531 -2.15 15.54 6.84
N LEU A 532 -1.31 15.72 7.85
CA LEU A 532 -0.62 14.66 8.59
C LEU A 532 -0.93 14.78 10.08
N GLU A 533 -1.17 13.63 10.72
CA GLU A 533 -1.47 13.57 12.15
C GLU A 533 -0.19 13.73 12.99
N VAL A 534 -0.30 14.47 14.10
CA VAL A 534 0.79 14.70 15.05
C VAL A 534 0.48 13.93 16.34
N GLU A 535 1.15 12.79 16.52
CA GLU A 535 0.96 11.92 17.67
C GLU A 535 2.09 12.09 18.69
N TYR A 536 1.75 12.03 19.98
CA TYR A 536 2.72 12.00 21.08
C TYR A 536 2.67 10.66 21.80
N LYS A 537 3.83 10.02 21.97
CA LYS A 537 3.99 8.82 22.79
C LYS A 537 4.79 9.16 24.04
N PHE A 538 4.27 8.80 25.20
CA PHE A 538 4.87 9.10 26.50
C PHE A 538 5.40 7.83 27.16
N SER A 539 6.55 7.97 27.83
CA SER A 539 7.13 6.93 28.69
C SER A 539 7.71 7.53 29.95
N VAL A 540 7.71 6.77 31.04
CA VAL A 540 8.24 7.18 32.34
C VAL A 540 9.44 6.29 32.68
N GLY A 541 10.58 6.89 33.02
CA GLY A 541 11.77 6.16 33.44
C GLY A 541 11.61 5.53 34.82
N THR A 542 12.07 4.29 34.99
CA THR A 542 11.95 3.51 36.24
C THR A 542 13.07 3.77 37.27
N GLY A 543 13.70 4.94 37.24
CA GLY A 543 14.79 5.31 38.15
C GLY A 543 14.36 6.20 39.31
N ASP A 544 15.24 6.41 40.29
CA ASP A 544 15.00 7.17 41.53
C ASP A 544 14.58 8.65 41.33
N ASN A 545 14.71 9.17 40.11
CA ASN A 545 14.14 10.44 39.68
C ASN A 545 13.08 10.21 38.61
N LEU A 546 11.81 10.52 38.91
CA LEU A 546 10.71 10.51 37.91
C LEU A 546 11.10 11.41 36.72
N GLN A 547 11.39 10.79 35.59
CA GLN A 547 11.71 11.47 34.34
C GLN A 547 10.71 11.02 33.27
N PHE A 548 10.00 12.00 32.70
CA PHE A 548 9.07 11.77 31.61
C PHE A 548 9.80 11.94 30.28
N SER A 549 9.56 11.04 29.35
CA SER A 549 10.03 11.14 27.97
C SER A 549 8.83 11.20 27.04
N ALA A 550 8.86 12.12 26.09
CA ALA A 550 7.87 12.23 25.03
C ALA A 550 8.55 12.10 23.68
N GLU A 551 7.92 11.36 22.79
CA GLU A 551 8.31 11.25 21.39
C GLU A 551 7.17 11.77 20.54
N VAL A 552 7.47 12.60 19.56
CA VAL A 552 6.46 13.14 18.64
C VAL A 552 6.66 12.59 17.25
N PHE A 553 5.56 12.15 16.66
CA PHE A 553 5.48 11.53 15.35
C PHE A 553 4.67 12.41 14.41
N PHE A 554 5.10 12.45 13.16
CA PHE A 554 4.39 13.11 12.07
C PHE A 554 4.05 12.02 11.05
N GLY A 555 2.79 11.55 11.07
CA GLY A 555 2.47 10.24 10.50
C GLY A 555 3.27 9.12 11.19
N CYS A 556 3.96 8.26 10.43
CA CYS A 556 4.76 7.14 10.97
C CYS A 556 6.24 7.48 11.25
N GLU A 557 6.71 8.72 10.97
CA GLU A 557 8.10 9.13 11.19
C GLU A 557 8.24 9.81 12.56
N LYS A 558 9.19 9.36 13.37
CA LYS A 558 9.58 10.04 14.62
C LYS A 558 10.32 11.33 14.28
N VAL A 559 9.69 12.47 14.53
CA VAL A 559 10.25 13.79 14.16
C VAL A 559 10.84 14.54 15.35
N GLY A 560 10.52 14.16 16.58
CA GLY A 560 11.11 14.80 17.77
C GLY A 560 11.07 13.95 19.03
N CYS A 561 11.92 14.31 20.00
CA CYS A 561 11.96 13.69 21.32
C CYS A 561 12.28 14.72 22.40
N GLY A 562 11.75 14.51 23.60
CA GLY A 562 11.90 15.44 24.72
C GLY A 562 11.91 14.70 26.06
N ARG A 563 12.76 15.16 26.99
CA ARG A 563 12.82 14.66 28.37
C ARG A 563 12.53 15.78 29.35
N GLY A 564 11.59 15.54 30.27
CA GLY A 564 11.09 16.54 31.20
C GLY A 564 10.84 16.02 32.60
N LYS A 565 10.72 16.96 33.55
CA LYS A 565 10.32 16.65 34.94
C LYS A 565 8.82 16.37 35.06
N THR A 566 8.04 16.80 34.07
CA THR A 566 6.61 16.52 33.91
C THR A 566 6.35 16.06 32.49
N GLU A 567 5.24 15.37 32.28
CA GLU A 567 4.78 14.96 30.95
C GLU A 567 4.61 16.16 30.00
N LYS A 568 4.04 17.27 30.51
CA LYS A 568 3.88 18.53 29.76
C LYS A 568 5.23 19.15 29.36
N ASP A 569 6.23 19.12 30.23
CA ASP A 569 7.59 19.60 29.93
C ASP A 569 8.27 18.72 28.88
N ALA A 570 8.13 17.38 28.99
CA ALA A 570 8.64 16.45 28.00
C ALA A 570 7.98 16.68 26.63
N GLN A 571 6.66 16.91 26.60
CA GLN A 571 5.89 17.19 25.39
C GLN A 571 6.35 18.47 24.68
N GLN A 572 6.51 19.58 25.40
CA GLN A 572 6.94 20.85 24.81
C GLN A 572 8.38 20.76 24.27
N LYS A 573 9.26 20.02 24.95
CA LYS A 573 10.62 19.76 24.47
C LYS A 573 10.63 18.89 23.21
N ALA A 574 9.78 17.86 23.16
CA ALA A 574 9.65 17.02 21.97
C ALA A 574 9.12 17.81 20.77
N ALA A 575 8.14 18.69 20.99
CA ALA A 575 7.60 19.58 19.97
C ALA A 575 8.64 20.59 19.47
N GLY A 576 9.44 21.17 20.38
CA GLY A 576 10.54 22.07 20.02
C GLY A 576 11.62 21.38 19.17
N ASP A 577 12.06 20.18 19.58
CA ASP A 577 13.01 19.35 18.82
C ASP A 577 12.49 19.02 17.41
N ALA A 578 11.20 18.69 17.29
CA ALA A 578 10.55 18.44 16.00
C ALA A 578 10.53 19.68 15.11
N LEU A 579 10.11 20.84 15.63
CA LEU A 579 10.08 22.08 14.87
C LEU A 579 11.47 22.48 14.35
N GLN A 580 12.52 22.30 15.17
CA GLN A 580 13.89 22.58 14.77
C GLN A 580 14.36 21.64 13.65
N LYS A 581 14.09 20.34 13.77
CA LYS A 581 14.44 19.34 12.74
C LYS A 581 13.70 19.58 11.42
N LEU A 582 12.42 19.92 11.49
CA LEU A 582 11.61 20.26 10.31
C LEU A 582 12.10 21.56 9.65
N GLY A 583 12.43 22.58 10.46
CA GLY A 583 13.03 23.82 9.96
C GLY A 583 14.34 23.58 9.21
N ASN A 584 15.26 22.80 9.77
CA ASN A 584 16.53 22.47 9.12
C ASN A 584 16.36 21.66 7.82
N LYS A 585 15.38 20.75 7.78
CA LYS A 585 15.00 20.03 6.54
C LYS A 585 14.46 20.99 5.47
N CYS A 586 13.61 21.95 5.84
CA CYS A 586 13.12 22.97 4.89
C CYS A 586 14.25 23.86 4.36
N VAL A 587 15.13 24.36 5.22
CA VAL A 587 16.24 25.25 4.81
C VAL A 587 17.23 24.53 3.88
N SER A 588 17.56 23.27 4.17
CA SER A 588 18.42 22.45 3.29
C SER A 588 17.74 22.12 1.96
N TYR A 589 16.42 21.90 1.95
CA TYR A 589 15.64 21.70 0.74
C TYR A 589 15.59 22.97 -0.15
N VAL A 590 15.33 24.14 0.44
CA VAL A 590 15.28 25.43 -0.28
C VAL A 590 16.66 25.83 -0.80
N SER A 591 17.73 25.57 -0.04
CA SER A 591 19.11 25.86 -0.46
C SER A 591 19.59 24.97 -1.60
N SER A 592 19.02 23.76 -1.76
CA SER A 592 19.31 22.85 -2.87
C SER A 592 18.39 23.04 -4.09
N HIS A 593 17.30 23.82 -3.94
CA HIS A 593 16.31 24.07 -5.00
C HIS A 593 15.84 25.55 -5.01
N PRO A 594 16.68 26.49 -5.50
CA PRO A 594 16.40 27.94 -5.45
C PRO A 594 15.14 28.38 -6.23
N GLU A 595 14.67 27.56 -7.17
CA GLU A 595 13.48 27.83 -7.99
C GLU A 595 12.15 27.70 -7.22
N ALA A 596 12.17 27.11 -6.01
CA ALA A 596 10.98 26.87 -5.20
C ALA A 596 10.43 28.10 -4.45
N ILE A 597 11.07 29.27 -4.58
CA ILE A 597 10.72 30.48 -3.80
C ILE A 597 9.63 31.35 -4.48
N ASN A 598 9.27 31.08 -5.75
CA ASN A 598 8.26 31.87 -6.47
C ASN A 598 7.02 31.03 -6.81
N LEU A 599 6.17 30.75 -5.82
CA LEU A 599 4.80 30.29 -6.02
C LEU A 599 3.95 30.87 -4.87
N ASP A 600 3.47 32.10 -5.05
CA ASP A 600 2.30 32.65 -4.33
C ASP A 600 1.00 32.23 -5.03
#